data_AF-M1EJ11-F1
#
_entry.id   AF-M1EJ11-F1
#
_cell.length_a   1.000
_cell.length_b   1.000
_cell.length_c   1.000
_cell.angle_alpha   90.00
_cell.angle_beta   90.00
_cell.angle_gamma   90.00
#
_symmetry.space_group_name_H-M   'P 1'
#
loop_
_entity.id
_entity.type
_entity.pdbx_description
1 polymer ?
#
loop_
_entity_poly.entity_id
_entity_poly.type
_entity_poly.pdbx_seq_one_letter_code
_entity_poly.pdbx_strand_id
1 'polypeptide(L)'
;TMVKLVLHNVKNFFPIAGLEFSELPVTSPLGIAVIKNLENWEQILQEKMDQFEGPPPNYINTYPTDLSVGAGPAVLRNKAMLEPENTPFKS
;
A
#
# COMPACT_ATOMS: atom_id res chain seq x y z
N THR A 1 -1.48 -0.64 2.05
CA THR A 1 -0.73 0.43 2.73
C THR A 1 0.63 -0.10 3.16
N MET A 2 1.61 0.76 3.46
CA MET A 2 2.94 0.34 3.94
C MET A 2 2.84 -0.50 5.23
N VAL A 3 1.90 -0.17 6.13
CA VAL A 3 1.65 -0.93 7.37
C VAL A 3 1.22 -2.37 7.07
N LYS A 4 0.32 -2.59 6.10
CA LYS A 4 -0.08 -3.94 5.66
C LYS A 4 1.11 -4.78 5.18
N LEU A 5 2.04 -4.16 4.44
CA LEU A 5 3.25 -4.83 3.96
C LEU A 5 4.19 -5.20 5.12
N VAL A 6 4.43 -4.26 6.04
CA VAL A 6 5.28 -4.52 7.22
C VAL A 6 4.65 -5.60 8.10
N LEU A 7 3.35 -5.52 8.38
CA LEU A 7 2.63 -6.51 9.17
C LEU A 7 2.71 -7.90 8.54
N HIS A 8 2.54 -8.00 7.23
CA HIS A 8 2.71 -9.26 6.48
C HIS A 8 4.12 -9.83 6.63
N ASN A 9 5.15 -9.01 6.42
CA ASN A 9 6.54 -9.45 6.51
C ASN A 9 6.91 -9.90 7.93
N VAL A 10 6.48 -9.14 8.95
CA VAL A 10 6.70 -9.48 10.36
C VAL A 10 5.97 -10.77 10.73
N LYS A 11 4.72 -10.94 10.28
CA LYS A 11 3.98 -12.18 10.49
C LYS A 11 4.67 -13.38 9.85
N ASN A 12 5.18 -13.26 8.63
CA ASN A 12 5.91 -14.36 7.97
C ASN A 12 7.28 -14.64 8.61
N PHE A 13 7.91 -13.65 9.23
CA PHE A 13 9.23 -13.82 9.86
C PHE A 13 9.19 -14.79 11.04
N PHE A 14 8.18 -14.71 11.91
CA PHE A 14 8.14 -15.51 13.14
C PHE A 14 8.14 -17.03 12.89
N PRO A 15 7.29 -17.58 12.00
CA PRO A 15 7.35 -18.99 11.64
C PRO A 15 8.71 -19.41 11.06
N ILE A 16 9.36 -18.55 10.25
CA ILE A 16 10.70 -18.82 9.69
C ILE A 16 11.74 -18.89 10.81
N ALA A 17 11.59 -18.08 11.86
CA ALA A 17 12.42 -18.12 13.06
C ALA A 17 12.06 -19.27 14.02
N GLY A 18 11.10 -20.13 13.68
CA GLY A 18 10.64 -21.25 14.52
C GLY A 18 9.76 -20.81 15.69
N LEU A 19 9.11 -19.66 15.59
CA LEU A 19 8.22 -19.12 16.61
C LEU A 19 6.77 -19.12 16.12
N GLU A 20 5.92 -19.87 16.81
CA GLU A 20 4.48 -19.89 16.55
C GLU A 20 3.79 -18.70 17.21
N PHE A 21 2.78 -18.14 16.54
CA PHE A 21 2.05 -16.97 17.04
C PHE A 21 1.39 -17.18 18.40
N SER A 22 0.89 -18.39 18.66
CA SER A 22 0.30 -18.77 19.94
C SER A 22 1.30 -18.72 21.10
N GLU A 23 2.59 -18.85 20.80
CA GLU A 23 3.65 -18.91 21.81
C GLU A 23 4.32 -17.55 22.03
N LEU A 24 4.25 -16.64 21.05
CA LEU A 24 4.83 -15.29 21.13
C LEU A 24 4.49 -14.53 22.42
N PRO A 25 3.27 -14.57 22.99
CA PRO A 25 3.00 -13.90 24.26
C PRO A 25 3.93 -14.30 25.41
N VAL A 26 4.46 -15.54 25.37
CA VAL A 26 5.35 -16.09 26.38
C VAL A 26 6.81 -16.04 25.92
N THR A 27 7.09 -16.47 24.69
CA THR A 27 8.46 -16.60 24.16
C THR A 27 9.05 -15.28 23.68
N SER A 28 8.22 -14.33 23.25
CA SER A 28 8.63 -13.00 22.81
C SER A 28 7.56 -11.94 23.07
N PRO A 29 7.42 -11.46 24.32
CA PRO A 29 6.45 -10.42 24.69
C PRO A 29 6.57 -9.15 23.83
N LEU A 30 7.81 -8.80 23.43
CA LEU A 30 8.04 -7.69 22.52
C LEU A 30 7.55 -7.99 21.10
N GLY A 31 7.76 -9.21 20.60
CA GLY A 31 7.30 -9.64 19.28
C GLY A 31 5.78 -9.53 19.14
N ILE A 32 5.03 -10.02 20.13
CA ILE A 32 3.57 -9.87 20.12
C ILE A 32 3.13 -8.41 20.26
N ALA A 33 3.85 -7.59 21.03
CA ALA A 33 3.53 -6.17 21.18
C ALA A 33 3.70 -5.40 19.86
N VAL A 34 4.74 -5.70 19.09
CA VAL A 34 4.96 -5.11 17.76
C VAL A 34 3.81 -5.47 16.81
N ILE A 35 3.39 -6.73 16.76
CA ILE A 35 2.26 -7.17 15.91
C ILE A 35 0.99 -6.40 16.27
N LYS A 36 0.62 -6.37 17.56
CA LYS A 36 -0.59 -5.66 18.03
C LYS A 36 -0.53 -4.17 17.71
N ASN A 37 0.63 -3.54 17.84
CA ASN A 37 0.78 -2.13 17.54
C ASN A 37 0.64 -1.84 16.04
N LEU A 38 1.18 -2.71 15.17
CA LEU A 38 1.00 -2.61 13.72
C LEU A 38 -0.46 -2.82 13.30
N GLU A 39 -1.16 -3.79 13.90
CA GLU A 39 -2.61 -4.02 13.67
C GLU A 39 -3.44 -2.81 14.08
N ASN A 40 -3.14 -2.20 15.24
CA ASN A 40 -3.80 -0.98 15.68
C ASN A 40 -3.54 0.20 14.72
N TRP A 41 -2.31 0.37 14.24
CA TRP A 41 -2.01 1.40 13.24
C TRP A 41 -2.72 1.16 11.91
N GLU A 42 -2.86 -0.09 11.48
CA GLU A 42 -3.63 -0.43 10.30
C GLU A 42 -5.09 0.01 10.44
N GLN A 43 -5.71 -0.27 11.59
CA GLN A 43 -7.08 0.13 11.88
C GLN A 43 -7.24 1.65 11.89
N ILE A 44 -6.39 2.38 12.61
CA ILE A 44 -6.44 3.86 12.67
C ILE A 44 -6.29 4.46 11.28
N LEU A 45 -5.39 3.92 10.46
CA LEU A 45 -5.21 4.38 9.09
C LEU A 45 -6.44 4.08 8.23
N GLN A 46 -7.06 2.91 8.39
CA GLN A 46 -8.27 2.55 7.66
C GLN A 46 -9.43 3.49 8.06
N GLU A 47 -9.66 3.69 9.36
CA GLU A 47 -10.70 4.61 9.86
C GLU A 47 -10.49 6.04 9.37
N LYS A 48 -9.24 6.52 9.30
CA LYS A 48 -8.92 7.82 8.72
C LYS A 48 -9.17 7.86 7.22
N MET A 49 -8.83 6.80 6.49
CA MET A 49 -9.10 6.71 5.06
C MET A 49 -10.61 6.69 4.76
N ASP A 50 -11.39 6.01 5.59
CA ASP A 50 -12.84 5.89 5.45
C ASP A 50 -13.57 7.23 5.72
N GLN A 51 -12.93 8.17 6.44
CA GLN A 51 -13.43 9.53 6.62
C GLN A 51 -13.31 10.40 5.36
N PHE A 52 -12.46 10.02 4.40
CA PHE A 52 -12.39 10.73 3.13
C PHE A 52 -13.48 10.17 2.20
N GLU A 53 -14.25 11.04 1.55
CA GLU A 53 -15.30 10.69 0.58
C GLU A 53 -14.75 10.09 -0.75
N GLY A 54 -13.52 9.58 -0.73
CA GLY A 54 -12.78 9.10 -1.88
C GLY A 54 -11.55 9.95 -2.20
N PRO A 55 -10.87 9.65 -3.31
CA PRO A 55 -9.73 10.43 -3.76
C PRO A 55 -10.17 11.88 -4.09
N PRO A 56 -9.29 12.88 -3.91
CA PRO A 56 -9.58 14.27 -4.28
C PRO A 56 -10.11 14.38 -5.72
N PRO A 57 -10.96 15.38 -6.04
CA PRO A 57 -11.56 15.52 -7.39
C PRO A 57 -10.54 15.59 -8.54
N ASN A 58 -9.29 15.95 -8.26
CA ASN A 58 -8.18 16.06 -9.19
C ASN A 58 -7.14 14.93 -9.05
N TYR A 59 -7.48 13.84 -8.36
CA TYR A 59 -6.59 12.69 -8.21
C TYR A 59 -6.38 12.00 -9.56
N ILE A 60 -5.12 11.82 -9.93
CA ILE A 60 -4.72 11.10 -11.15
C ILE A 60 -4.31 9.70 -10.72
N ASN A 61 -5.09 8.69 -11.12
CA ASN A 61 -4.75 7.30 -10.86
C ASN A 61 -3.49 6.92 -11.65
N THR A 62 -2.49 6.38 -10.97
CA THR A 62 -1.22 5.94 -11.57
C THR A 62 -1.33 4.59 -12.28
N TYR A 63 -2.41 3.84 -12.04
CA TYR A 63 -2.75 2.66 -12.79
C TYR A 63 -3.82 3.03 -13.83
N PRO A 64 -3.53 2.87 -15.13
CA PRO A 64 -4.47 3.25 -16.17
C PRO A 64 -5.62 2.23 -16.19
N THR A 65 -6.66 2.48 -15.40
CA THR A 65 -7.98 1.97 -15.75
C THR A 65 -8.47 2.83 -16.90
N ASP A 66 -8.91 2.20 -17.98
CA ASP A 66 -9.25 2.79 -19.29
C ASP A 66 -10.25 3.97 -19.19
N LEU A 67 -9.75 5.16 -18.85
CA LEU A 67 -10.48 6.42 -18.77
C LEU A 67 -10.19 7.20 -20.06
N SER A 68 -10.47 6.60 -21.21
CA SER A 68 -10.25 7.24 -22.52
C SER A 68 -11.29 8.30 -22.87
N VAL A 69 -12.39 8.42 -22.10
CA VAL A 69 -13.47 9.38 -22.38
C VAL A 69 -13.55 10.42 -21.26
N GLY A 70 -12.95 11.60 -21.47
CA GLY A 70 -13.07 12.76 -20.59
C GLY A 70 -11.86 13.11 -19.71
N ALA A 71 -10.69 12.49 -19.95
CA ALA A 71 -9.47 12.75 -19.19
C ALA A 71 -8.88 14.16 -19.43
N GLY A 72 -8.71 14.94 -18.35
CA GLY A 72 -8.10 16.28 -18.40
C GLY A 72 -6.59 16.28 -18.72
N PRO A 73 -5.98 17.46 -18.97
CA PRO A 73 -4.60 17.58 -19.46
C PRO A 73 -3.53 16.87 -18.61
N ALA A 74 -3.69 16.86 -17.29
CA ALA A 74 -2.74 16.22 -16.38
C ALA A 74 -2.80 14.68 -16.44
N VAL A 75 -3.97 14.10 -16.75
CA VAL A 75 -4.14 12.66 -16.97
C VAL A 75 -3.49 12.25 -18.29
N LEU A 76 -3.71 13.04 -19.35
CA LEU A 76 -3.07 12.83 -20.66
C LEU A 76 -1.54 12.88 -20.56
N ARG A 77 -0.99 13.83 -19.80
CA ARG A 77 0.46 13.92 -19.56
C ARG A 77 0.99 12.68 -18.84
N ASN A 78 0.31 12.21 -17.79
CA ASN A 78 0.71 10.99 -17.09
C ASN A 78 0.67 9.76 -18.01
N LYS A 79 -0.36 9.63 -18.86
CA LYS A 79 -0.44 8.55 -19.85
C LYS A 79 0.77 8.56 -20.77
N ALA A 80 1.09 9.71 -21.36
CA ALA A 80 2.24 9.85 -22.26
C ALA A 80 3.56 9.49 -21.55
N MET A 81 3.72 9.81 -20.26
CA MET A 81 4.93 9.42 -19.50
C MET A 81 5.09 7.91 -19.29
N LEU A 82 4.01 7.14 -19.36
CA LEU A 82 4.03 5.67 -19.20
C LEU A 82 4.08 4.93 -20.54
N GLU A 83 3.90 5.63 -21.67
CA GLU A 83 3.99 5.03 -23.01
C GLU A 83 5.45 4.72 -23.35
N PRO A 84 5.82 3.45 -23.58
CA PRO A 84 7.21 3.04 -23.78
C PRO A 84 7.83 3.63 -25.06
N GLU A 85 7.00 3.98 -26.05
CA GLU A 85 7.43 4.60 -27.31
C GLU A 85 7.54 6.13 -27.22
N ASN A 86 7.26 6.74 -26.06
CA ASN A 86 7.34 8.20 -25.88
C ASN A 86 8.74 8.66 -25.45
N THR A 87 9.78 7.99 -25.92
CA THR A 87 11.17 8.39 -25.70
C THR A 87 11.66 9.25 -26.88
N PRO A 88 12.38 10.37 -26.63
CA PRO A 88 12.98 11.16 -27.71
C PRO A 88 14.19 10.45 -28.36
N PHE A 89 14.63 9.32 -27.81
CA PHE A 89 15.71 8.51 -28.34
C PHE A 89 15.12 7.46 -29.28
N LYS A 90 15.69 7.36 -30.49
CA LYS A 90 15.39 6.26 -31.40
C LYS A 90 16.12 5.02 -30.90
N SER A 91 15.40 3.90 -30.81
CA SER A 91 15.97 2.56 -30.63
C SER A 91 16.86 2.15 -31.81
#